data_AF-A0A847JDQ7-F1
#
_entry.id   AF-A0A847JDQ7-F1
#
_cell.length_a   1.000
_cell.length_b   1.000
_cell.length_c   1.000
_cell.angle_alpha   90.00
_cell.angle_beta   90.00
_cell.angle_gamma   90.00
#
_symmetry.space_group_name_H-M   'P 1'
#
loop_
_entity.id
_entity.type
_entity.pdbx_description
1 polymer ?
#
loop_
_entity_poly.entity_id
_entity_poly.type
_entity_poly.pdbx_seq_one_letter_code
_entity_poly.pdbx_strand_id
1 'polypeptide(L)'
;MGWWDALAAIEPLEDAVFDRDLVETMERAATGRAGRGALRFATPTFKEYETSELSGCSKASFPAFSITGSACALNCEHCRTEILKPMIPALHPEEFDRRVRDMIALRGLS
;
A
#
# COMPACT_ATOMS: atom_id res chain seq x y z
N MET A 1 -25.04 -14.34 0.68
CA MET A 1 -24.52 -13.78 1.94
C MET A 1 -24.68 -12.28 1.84
N GLY A 2 -25.48 -11.68 2.71
CA GLY A 2 -25.72 -10.23 2.69
C GLY A 2 -24.58 -9.46 3.35
N TRP A 3 -24.60 -8.13 3.27
CA TRP A 3 -23.59 -7.28 3.91
C TRP A 3 -23.54 -7.47 5.43
N TRP A 4 -24.69 -7.70 6.07
CA TRP A 4 -24.77 -7.96 7.51
C TRP A 4 -23.99 -9.22 7.92
N ASP A 5 -24.21 -10.33 7.21
CA ASP A 5 -23.51 -11.60 7.47
C ASP A 5 -22.01 -11.47 7.18
N ALA A 6 -21.65 -10.71 6.14
CA ALA A 6 -20.26 -10.47 5.77
C ALA A 6 -19.52 -9.64 6.82
N LEU A 7 -20.15 -8.60 7.38
CA LEU A 7 -19.57 -7.79 8.46
C LEU A 7 -19.33 -8.62 9.72
N ALA A 8 -20.29 -9.47 10.10
CA ALA A 8 -20.17 -10.33 11.27
C ALA A 8 -19.07 -11.40 11.15
N ALA A 9 -18.60 -11.69 9.94
CA ALA A 9 -17.52 -12.64 9.68
C ALA A 9 -16.11 -12.01 9.69
N ILE A 10 -16.00 -10.69 9.78
CA ILE A 10 -14.72 -9.98 9.80
C ILE A 10 -14.23 -9.89 11.25
N GLU A 11 -13.28 -10.74 11.63
CA GLU A 11 -12.74 -10.81 13.00
C GLU A 11 -12.26 -9.45 13.54
N PRO A 12 -11.53 -8.61 12.78
CA PRO A 12 -11.15 -7.27 13.26
C PRO A 12 -12.32 -6.30 13.55
N LEU A 13 -13.54 -6.66 13.16
CA LEU A 13 -14.75 -5.86 13.35
C LEU A 13 -15.73 -6.51 14.33
N GLU A 14 -15.35 -7.57 15.05
CA GLU A 14 -16.25 -8.30 15.94
C GLU A 14 -16.83 -7.42 17.08
N ASP A 15 -16.04 -6.48 17.58
CA ASP A 15 -16.44 -5.53 18.63
C ASP A 15 -17.10 -4.26 18.08
N ALA A 16 -17.17 -4.11 16.75
CA ALA A 16 -17.74 -2.93 16.14
C ALA A 16 -19.28 -2.97 16.21
N VAL A 17 -19.87 -1.89 16.72
CA VAL A 17 -21.33 -1.76 16.78
C VAL A 17 -21.85 -1.26 15.43
N PHE A 18 -22.59 -2.12 14.74
CA PHE A 18 -23.26 -1.77 13.49
C PHE A 18 -24.77 -1.63 13.67
N ASP A 19 -25.33 -0.58 13.07
CA ASP A 19 -26.78 -0.42 12.94
C ASP A 19 -27.29 -1.27 11.78
N ARG A 20 -28.16 -2.23 12.09
CA ARG A 20 -28.69 -3.19 11.12
C ARG A 20 -29.53 -2.53 10.02
N ASP A 21 -30.37 -1.58 10.40
CA ASP A 21 -31.25 -0.89 9.46
C ASP A 21 -30.42 -0.01 8.51
N LEU A 22 -29.36 0.60 9.02
CA LEU A 22 -28.41 1.35 8.20
C LEU A 22 -27.66 0.45 7.21
N VAL A 23 -27.13 -0.69 7.65
CA VAL A 23 -26.41 -1.63 6.78
C VAL A 23 -27.31 -2.15 5.66
N GLU A 24 -28.53 -2.57 5.98
CA GLU A 24 -29.50 -3.02 4.98
C GLU A 24 -29.92 -1.90 4.01
N THR A 25 -29.99 -0.66 4.48
CA THR A 25 -30.25 0.51 3.64
C THR A 25 -29.09 0.78 2.69
N MET A 26 -27.85 0.67 3.17
CA MET A 26 -26.65 0.86 2.36
C MET A 26 -26.47 -0.23 1.30
N GLU A 27 -26.74 -1.49 1.65
CA GLU A 27 -26.71 -2.63 0.73
C GLU A 27 -27.72 -2.44 -0.41
N ARG A 28 -28.96 -2.09 -0.08
CA ARG A 28 -30.00 -1.76 -1.09
C ARG A 28 -29.56 -0.61 -1.99
N ALA A 29 -29.02 0.46 -1.42
CA ALA A 29 -28.54 1.61 -2.18
C ALA A 29 -27.33 1.29 -3.08
N ALA A 30 -26.52 0.29 -2.72
CA ALA A 30 -25.36 -0.12 -3.50
C ALA A 30 -25.75 -0.79 -4.83
N THR A 31 -26.87 -1.50 -4.88
CA THR A 31 -27.35 -2.18 -6.11
C THR A 31 -27.64 -1.20 -7.26
N GLY A 32 -28.04 0.03 -6.95
CA GLY A 32 -28.30 1.09 -7.93
C GLY A 32 -27.09 1.92 -8.31
N ARG A 33 -25.93 1.70 -7.68
CA ARG A 33 -24.68 2.40 -8.04
C ARG A 33 -24.00 1.63 -9.17
N ALA A 34 -23.71 2.32 -10.27
CA ALA A 34 -22.81 1.78 -11.30
C ALA A 34 -21.53 1.29 -10.62
N GLY A 35 -21.08 0.08 -11.00
CA GLY A 35 -19.90 -0.54 -10.39
C GLY A 35 -18.76 0.46 -10.35
N ARG A 36 -18.30 0.80 -9.13
CA ARG A 36 -17.03 1.50 -8.99
C ARG A 36 -15.98 0.54 -9.53
N GLY A 37 -15.13 1.01 -10.45
CA GLY A 37 -14.04 0.20 -10.98
C GLY A 37 -13.21 -0.42 -9.85
N ALA A 38 -12.37 -1.41 -10.17
CA ALA A 38 -11.58 -2.11 -9.17
C ALA A 38 -10.84 -1.14 -8.23
N LEU A 39 -11.04 -1.28 -6.92
CA LEU A 39 -10.24 -0.56 -5.93
C LEU A 39 -8.82 -1.12 -5.99
N ARG A 40 -7.85 -0.25 -6.29
CA ARG A 40 -6.43 -0.62 -6.30
C ARG A 40 -5.81 -0.23 -4.97
N PHE A 41 -5.42 -1.24 -4.19
CA PHE A 41 -4.61 -1.07 -2.99
C PHE A 41 -3.14 -1.30 -3.35
N ALA A 42 -2.25 -0.48 -2.80
CA ALA A 42 -0.81 -0.59 -2.99
C ALA A 42 -0.14 -0.67 -1.62
N THR A 43 0.78 -1.62 -1.47
CA THR A 43 1.63 -1.73 -0.27
C THR A 43 3.04 -1.25 -0.59
N PRO A 44 3.72 -0.55 0.32
CA PRO A 44 5.07 -0.06 0.07
C PRO A 44 6.05 -1.22 0.00
N THR A 45 6.83 -1.32 -1.08
CA THR A 45 7.72 -2.48 -1.30
C THR A 45 9.04 -2.43 -0.53
N PHE A 46 9.31 -1.38 0.27
CA PHE A 46 10.52 -1.32 1.11
C PHE A 46 10.39 -2.12 2.41
N LYS A 47 9.17 -2.54 2.76
CA LYS A 47 8.89 -3.43 3.89
C LYS A 47 8.40 -4.76 3.34
N GLU A 48 9.05 -5.85 3.73
CA GLU A 48 8.52 -7.17 3.46
C GLU A 48 7.35 -7.45 4.41
N TYR A 49 6.25 -7.94 3.83
CA TYR A 49 5.06 -8.36 4.57
C TYR A 49 5.02 -9.88 4.53
N GLU A 50 5.13 -10.51 5.68
CA GLU A 50 4.99 -11.96 5.85
C GLU A 50 3.74 -12.19 6.70
N THR A 51 2.59 -11.99 6.08
CA THR A 51 1.28 -12.07 6.72
C THR A 51 0.33 -12.84 5.81
N SER A 52 -0.64 -13.56 6.38
CA SER A 52 -1.65 -14.32 5.64
C SER A 52 -2.49 -13.47 4.68
N GLU A 53 -2.62 -12.18 4.98
CA GLU A 53 -3.48 -11.21 4.29
C GLU A 53 -2.77 -10.56 3.09
N LEU A 54 -1.44 -10.54 3.10
CA LEU A 54 -0.61 -9.90 2.08
C LEU A 54 0.48 -10.89 1.64
N SER A 55 0.28 -11.50 0.47
CA SER A 55 1.35 -12.22 -0.22
C SER A 55 2.30 -11.23 -0.89
N GLY A 56 3.60 -11.54 -0.89
CA GLY A 56 4.68 -10.64 -1.31
C GLY A 56 4.32 -9.78 -2.52
N CYS A 57 4.27 -8.46 -2.31
CA CYS A 57 3.86 -7.51 -3.34
C CYS A 57 4.81 -7.62 -4.54
N SER A 58 4.23 -7.69 -5.73
CA SER A 58 4.93 -7.95 -6.98
C SER A 58 6.13 -7.02 -7.18
N LYS A 59 7.32 -7.63 -7.26
CA LYS A 59 8.52 -7.16 -7.98
C LYS A 59 8.65 -5.63 -8.08
N ALA A 60 8.99 -4.96 -6.98
CA ALA A 60 9.41 -3.55 -7.01
C ALA A 60 8.43 -2.60 -7.75
N SER A 61 7.12 -2.84 -7.66
CA SER A 61 6.10 -1.99 -8.30
C SER A 61 6.14 -0.53 -7.78
N PHE A 62 6.74 -0.32 -6.60
CA PHE A 62 6.95 0.99 -5.99
C PHE A 62 8.42 1.16 -5.53
N PRO A 63 9.37 1.43 -6.45
CA PRO A 63 10.77 1.60 -6.08
C PRO A 63 10.93 2.80 -5.13
N ALA A 64 11.52 2.56 -3.96
CA ALA A 64 11.79 3.61 -2.98
C ALA A 64 13.16 4.23 -3.26
N PHE A 65 13.20 5.53 -3.56
CA PHE A 65 14.44 6.28 -3.79
C PHE A 65 14.80 7.19 -2.62
N SER A 66 16.08 7.31 -2.31
CA SER A 66 16.59 8.27 -1.33
C SER A 66 17.51 9.30 -1.95
N ILE A 67 17.12 10.57 -1.84
CA ILE A 67 17.92 11.72 -2.29
C ILE A 67 19.07 12.07 -1.35
N THR A 68 19.12 11.45 -0.16
CA THR A 68 20.21 11.58 0.81
C THR A 68 20.94 10.25 1.07
N GLY A 69 20.62 9.20 0.30
CA GLY A 69 21.12 7.85 0.55
C GLY A 69 20.66 7.33 1.91
N SER A 70 21.58 6.79 2.72
CA SER A 70 21.29 6.33 4.07
C SER A 70 21.39 7.43 5.14
N ALA A 71 21.64 8.68 4.76
CA ALA A 71 21.80 9.78 5.70
C ALA A 71 20.46 10.45 6.05
N CYS A 72 20.25 10.75 7.33
CA CYS A 72 19.12 11.53 7.83
C CYS A 72 19.58 12.46 8.96
N ALA A 73 19.35 13.76 8.81
CA ALA A 73 19.78 14.77 9.79
C ALA A 73 19.12 14.60 11.17
N LEU A 74 17.92 14.02 11.23
CA LEU A 74 17.20 13.83 12.49
C LEU A 74 17.70 12.61 13.28
N ASN A 75 18.20 11.57 12.60
CA ASN A 75 18.67 10.31 13.19
C ASN A 75 17.81 9.81 14.38
N CYS A 76 16.48 9.80 14.20
CA CYS A 76 15.54 9.49 15.27
C CYS A 76 15.81 8.12 15.89
N GLU A 77 15.65 7.99 17.21
CA GLU A 77 15.90 6.74 17.95
C GLU A 77 15.08 5.54 17.43
N HIS A 78 13.87 5.79 16.92
CA HIS A 78 13.00 4.75 16.36
C HIS A 78 13.60 4.05 15.12
N CYS A 79 14.16 4.82 14.18
CA CYS A 79 14.62 4.26 12.91
C CYS A 79 16.14 4.19 12.78
N ARG A 80 16.88 5.13 13.39
CA ARG A 80 18.35 5.24 13.33
C ARG A 80 18.91 5.07 11.92
N THR A 81 18.20 5.67 10.95
CA THR A 81 18.45 5.60 9.50
C THR A 81 18.35 4.21 8.85
N GLU A 82 18.04 3.14 9.59
CA GLU A 82 17.94 1.77 9.09
C GLU A 82 16.91 1.64 7.96
N ILE A 83 15.78 2.35 8.06
CA ILE A 83 14.72 2.35 7.04
C ILE A 83 15.17 2.92 5.69
N LEU A 84 16.24 3.74 5.66
CA LEU A 84 16.78 4.33 4.43
C LEU A 84 17.76 3.39 3.72
N LYS A 85 18.38 2.45 4.43
CA LYS A 85 19.36 1.52 3.85
C LYS A 85 18.84 0.68 2.68
N PRO A 86 17.59 0.16 2.68
CA PRO A 86 17.08 -0.60 1.55
C PRO A 86 16.62 0.28 0.37
N MET A 87 16.62 1.61 0.51
CA MET A 87 16.20 2.52 -0.56
C MET A 87 17.29 2.68 -1.63
N ILE A 88 16.87 2.93 -2.87
CA ILE A 88 17.74 3.16 -4.02
C ILE A 88 18.33 4.58 -3.91
N PRO A 89 19.65 4.77 -3.76
CA PRO A 89 20.22 6.10 -3.66
C PRO A 89 20.13 6.84 -5.00
N ALA A 90 19.75 8.11 -4.96
CA ALA A 90 19.72 9.03 -6.09
C ALA A 90 20.04 10.45 -5.61
N LEU A 91 21.33 10.69 -5.34
CA LEU A 91 21.79 11.93 -4.69
C LEU A 91 21.75 13.15 -5.62
N HIS A 92 21.63 12.90 -6.93
CA HIS A 92 21.60 13.94 -7.94
C HIS A 92 20.40 13.76 -8.88
N PRO A 93 19.77 14.84 -9.37
CA PRO A 93 18.59 14.78 -10.22
C PRO A 93 18.76 13.94 -11.50
N GLU A 94 19.92 14.04 -12.15
CA GLU A 94 20.23 13.29 -13.38
C GLU A 94 20.35 11.78 -13.13
N GLU A 95 20.87 11.40 -11.95
CA GLU A 95 20.94 10.01 -11.55
C GLU A 95 19.54 9.44 -11.29
N PHE A 96 18.68 10.22 -10.62
CA PHE A 96 17.30 9.87 -10.38
C PHE A 96 16.54 9.63 -11.70
N ASP A 97 16.58 10.60 -12.62
CA ASP A 97 15.87 10.51 -13.90
C ASP A 97 16.35 9.30 -14.72
N ARG A 98 17.67 9.10 -14.83
CA ARG A 98 18.23 7.92 -15.50
C ARG A 98 17.73 6.61 -14.89
N ARG A 99 17.82 6.46 -13.57
CA ARG A 99 17.39 5.23 -12.87
C ARG A 99 15.90 4.94 -13.05
N VAL A 100 15.05 5.98 -13.03
CA VAL A 100 13.61 5.84 -13.27
C VAL A 100 13.34 5.37 -14.70
N ARG A 101 13.97 5.99 -15.71
CA ARG A 101 13.81 5.59 -17.11
C ARG A 101 14.29 4.15 -17.35
N ASP A 102 15.42 3.78 -16.77
CA ASP A 102 15.94 2.40 -16.84
C ASP A 102 14.95 1.41 -16.24
N MET A 103 14.33 1.74 -15.11
CA MET A 103 13.34 0.89 -14.46
C MET A 103 12.05 0.75 -15.29
N ILE A 104 11.56 1.83 -15.90
CA ILE A 104 10.40 1.79 -16.81
C ILE A 104 10.72 0.89 -18.01
N ALA A 105 11.88 1.10 -18.65
CA ALA A 105 12.27 0.37 -19.86
C ALA A 105 12.56 -1.12 -19.61
N LEU A 106 13.22 -1.46 -18.50
CA LEU A 106 13.71 -2.82 -18.23
C LEU A 106 12.74 -3.67 -17.41
N ARG A 107 11.84 -3.05 -16.63
CA ARG A 107 10.96 -3.76 -15.69
C ARG A 107 9.47 -3.63 -16.01
N GLY A 108 9.11 -2.95 -17.10
CA GLY A 108 7.72 -2.82 -17.54
C GLY A 108 6.84 -2.08 -16.53
N LEU A 109 7.44 -1.16 -15.76
CA LEU A 109 6.70 -0.29 -14.85
C LEU A 109 6.01 0.81 -15.68
N SER A 110 4.72 1.04 -15.45
CA SER A 110 3.88 1.99 -16.20
C SER A 110 3.31 3.08 -15.30
#